data_AF-A0A820MYL1-F1
#
_entry.id   AF-A0A820MYL1-F1
#
_cell.length_a   1.000
_cell.length_b   1.000
_cell.length_c   1.000
_cell.angle_alpha   90.00
_cell.angle_beta   90.00
_cell.angle_gamma   90.00
#
_symmetry.space_group_name_H-M   'P 1'
#
loop_
_entity.id
_entity.type
_entity.pdbx_description
1 polymer ?
#
loop_
_entity_poly.entity_id
_entity_poly.type
_entity_poly.pdbx_seq_one_letter_code
_entity_poly.pdbx_strand_id
1 'polypeptide(L)'
;TGQCHLQFIASWCRLADESLRDNHLVFNSQQFITQEVLSIEILEKEVQSLAILFFTTTISIFVRSLSITYETTHMNALQSGLKTNFYPQINGAYPSLSEVTVSHTYAPNACSCNVNPTCTAPNAFPVPNNSRTLRFTFPGLLTGCYLDEATLQSNLQCYYRQTCLDTVHSFIQSTLSFNATALNQPLNSQYN
;
A
#
# COMPACT_ATOMS: atom_id res chain seq x y z
N THR A 1 -13.80 2.41 3.83
CA THR A 1 -12.40 2.54 3.38
C THR A 1 -11.43 1.71 4.23
N GLY A 2 -11.51 1.72 5.57
CA GLY A 2 -10.57 0.98 6.45
C GLY A 2 -10.41 -0.52 6.16
N GLN A 3 -11.50 -1.27 5.97
CA GLN A 3 -11.43 -2.72 5.66
C GLN A 3 -10.72 -2.99 4.32
N CYS A 4 -10.94 -2.16 3.31
CA CYS A 4 -10.28 -2.32 2.01
C CYS A 4 -8.79 -1.98 2.08
N HIS A 5 -8.38 -1.02 2.91
CA HIS A 5 -6.97 -0.76 3.19
C HIS A 5 -6.27 -2.00 3.76
N LEU A 6 -6.90 -2.67 4.74
CA LEU A 6 -6.36 -3.88 5.35
C LEU A 6 -6.26 -5.04 4.34
N GLN A 7 -7.29 -5.24 3.52
CA GLN A 7 -7.28 -6.26 2.45
C GLN A 7 -6.21 -5.98 1.40
N PHE A 8 -5.99 -4.71 1.09
CA PHE A 8 -4.98 -4.29 0.14
C PHE A 8 -3.56 -4.54 0.66
N ILE A 9 -3.28 -4.14 1.91
CA ILE A 9 -2.01 -4.44 2.58
C ILE A 9 -1.77 -5.96 2.64
N ALA A 10 -2.79 -6.75 3.00
CA ALA A 10 -2.68 -8.20 3.02
C ALA A 10 -2.35 -8.79 1.63
N SER A 11 -2.96 -8.25 0.57
CA SER A 11 -2.66 -8.64 -0.81
C SER A 11 -1.23 -8.31 -1.20
N TRP A 12 -0.70 -7.16 -0.75
CA TRP A 12 0.69 -6.76 -0.98
C TRP A 12 1.68 -7.65 -0.23
N CYS A 13 1.39 -8.00 1.02
CA CYS A 13 2.21 -8.96 1.76
C CYS A 13 2.27 -10.32 1.06
N ARG A 14 1.14 -10.79 0.51
CA ARG A 14 1.10 -12.03 -0.29
C ARG A 14 1.95 -11.91 -1.55
N LEU A 15 1.84 -10.80 -2.29
CA LEU A 15 2.64 -10.56 -3.50
C LEU A 15 4.14 -10.46 -3.19
N ALA A 16 4.52 -9.87 -2.05
CA ALA A 16 5.90 -9.82 -1.61
C ALA A 16 6.43 -11.22 -1.28
N ASP A 17 5.64 -12.05 -0.60
CA ASP A 17 5.97 -13.44 -0.26
C ASP A 17 6.10 -14.33 -1.51
N GLU A 18 5.20 -14.15 -2.50
CA GLU A 18 5.32 -14.79 -3.82
C GLU A 18 6.58 -14.35 -4.56
N SER A 19 6.86 -13.04 -4.59
CA SER A 19 8.07 -12.50 -5.22
C SER A 19 9.35 -13.06 -4.57
N LEU A 20 9.37 -13.20 -3.24
CA LEU A 20 10.48 -13.81 -2.52
C LEU A 20 10.64 -15.29 -2.87
N ARG A 21 9.55 -16.06 -2.89
CA ARG A 21 9.58 -17.48 -3.26
C ARG A 21 10.10 -17.70 -4.68
N ASP A 22 9.59 -16.93 -5.64
CA ASP A 22 9.98 -17.06 -7.05
C ASP A 22 11.46 -16.72 -7.25
N ASN A 23 11.93 -15.61 -6.66
CA ASN A 23 13.34 -15.23 -6.75
C ASN A 23 14.25 -16.21 -6.01
N HIS A 24 13.79 -16.81 -4.91
CA HIS A 24 14.56 -17.81 -4.17
C HIS A 24 14.74 -19.10 -4.99
N LEU A 25 13.73 -19.51 -5.76
CA LEU A 25 13.86 -20.62 -6.72
C LEU A 25 14.91 -20.31 -7.79
N VAL A 26 14.89 -19.10 -8.35
CA VAL A 26 15.89 -18.64 -9.32
C VAL A 26 17.28 -18.64 -8.69
N PHE A 27 17.44 -18.08 -7.49
CA PHE A 27 18.71 -18.05 -6.77
C PHE A 27 19.28 -19.45 -6.54
N ASN A 28 18.48 -20.39 -6.04
CA ASN A 28 18.94 -21.76 -5.80
C ASN A 28 19.23 -22.55 -7.09
N SER A 29 18.70 -22.11 -8.23
CA SER A 29 19.03 -22.70 -9.53
C SER A 29 20.40 -22.22 -10.05
N GLN A 30 20.93 -21.12 -9.52
CA GLN A 30 22.24 -20.60 -9.91
C GLN A 30 23.34 -21.41 -9.23
N GLN A 31 24.25 -21.97 -10.03
CA GLN A 31 25.44 -22.66 -9.52
C GLN A 31 26.67 -21.76 -9.68
N PHE A 32 27.46 -21.63 -8.63
CA PHE A 32 28.76 -21.00 -8.69
C PHE A 32 29.81 -22.01 -9.19
N ILE A 33 30.13 -21.95 -10.48
CA ILE A 33 31.11 -22.84 -11.12
C ILE A 33 32.31 -21.99 -11.56
N THR A 34 33.49 -22.32 -11.04
CA THR A 34 34.77 -21.69 -11.39
C THR A 34 35.70 -22.74 -12.00
N GLN A 35 36.50 -22.33 -13.00
CA GLN A 35 37.54 -23.17 -13.60
C GLN A 35 38.86 -23.14 -12.80
N GLU A 36 38.98 -22.22 -11.84
CA GLU A 36 40.17 -22.01 -11.02
C GLU A 36 39.86 -22.15 -9.54
N VAL A 37 40.86 -22.56 -8.75
CA VAL A 37 40.77 -22.58 -7.29
C VAL A 37 40.80 -21.14 -6.79
N LEU A 38 39.70 -20.70 -6.17
CA LEU A 38 39.59 -19.35 -5.61
C LEU A 38 40.15 -19.30 -4.19
N SER A 39 40.69 -18.14 -3.81
CA SER A 39 40.94 -17.84 -2.40
C SER A 39 39.61 -17.70 -1.65
N ILE A 40 39.63 -17.95 -0.34
CA ILE A 40 38.46 -17.78 0.52
C ILE A 40 37.90 -16.35 0.45
N GLU A 41 38.77 -15.36 0.34
CA GLU A 41 38.42 -13.94 0.25
C GLU A 41 37.63 -13.62 -1.03
N ILE A 42 38.02 -14.23 -2.16
CA ILE A 42 37.29 -14.06 -3.43
C ILE A 42 35.94 -14.76 -3.35
N LEU A 43 35.90 -15.99 -2.81
CA LEU A 43 34.66 -16.73 -2.62
C LEU A 43 33.66 -15.95 -1.75
N GLU A 44 34.12 -15.37 -0.64
CA GLU A 44 33.28 -14.55 0.26
C GLU A 44 32.71 -13.32 -0.46
N LYS A 45 33.52 -12.63 -1.26
CA LYS A 45 33.07 -11.47 -2.05
C LYS A 45 32.02 -11.85 -3.10
N GLU A 46 32.20 -12.99 -3.77
CA GLU A 46 31.24 -13.48 -4.76
C GLU A 46 29.91 -13.86 -4.09
N VAL A 47 29.95 -14.57 -2.96
CA VAL A 47 28.76 -14.90 -2.16
C VAL A 47 28.02 -13.64 -1.71
N GLN A 48 28.76 -12.64 -1.22
CA GLN A 48 28.16 -11.37 -0.80
C GLN A 48 27.53 -10.62 -1.98
N SER A 49 28.21 -10.58 -3.14
CA SER A 49 27.70 -9.93 -4.34
C SER A 49 26.43 -10.60 -4.87
N LEU A 50 26.39 -11.94 -4.87
CA LEU A 50 25.20 -12.72 -5.23
C LEU A 50 24.03 -12.45 -4.28
N ALA A 51 24.28 -12.38 -2.97
CA ALA A 51 23.26 -12.05 -1.99
C ALA A 51 22.69 -10.63 -2.21
N ILE A 52 23.56 -9.64 -2.42
CA ILE A 52 23.16 -8.25 -2.71
C ILE A 52 22.33 -8.19 -4.00
N LEU A 53 22.76 -8.89 -5.05
CA LEU A 53 22.04 -8.96 -6.32
C LEU A 53 20.65 -9.56 -6.14
N PHE A 54 20.55 -10.66 -5.38
CA PHE A 54 19.27 -11.29 -5.05
C PHE A 54 18.30 -10.32 -4.36
N PHE A 55 18.74 -9.64 -3.29
CA PHE A 55 17.89 -8.69 -2.57
C PHE A 55 17.47 -7.52 -3.45
N THR A 56 18.42 -6.90 -4.16
CA THR A 56 18.16 -5.73 -5.00
C THR A 56 17.20 -6.05 -6.14
N THR A 57 17.39 -7.21 -6.79
CA THR A 57 16.53 -7.66 -7.90
C THR A 57 15.13 -7.99 -7.41
N THR A 58 15.02 -8.69 -6.28
CA THR A 58 13.72 -9.05 -5.68
C THR A 58 12.91 -7.80 -5.33
N ILE A 59 13.54 -6.82 -4.67
CA ILE A 59 12.91 -5.54 -4.32
C ILE A 59 12.49 -4.80 -5.61
N SER A 60 13.37 -4.72 -6.60
CA SER A 60 13.11 -4.00 -7.85
C SER A 60 11.94 -4.61 -8.63
N ILE A 61 11.84 -5.94 -8.70
CA ILE A 61 10.72 -6.64 -9.35
C ILE A 61 9.41 -6.31 -8.64
N PHE A 62 9.39 -6.40 -7.31
CA PHE A 62 8.20 -6.09 -6.53
C PHE A 62 7.75 -4.65 -6.72
N VAL A 63 8.65 -3.67 -6.55
CA VAL A 63 8.34 -2.24 -6.73
C VAL A 63 7.86 -1.95 -8.15
N ARG A 64 8.49 -2.55 -9.17
CA ARG A 64 8.08 -2.37 -10.56
C ARG A 64 6.66 -2.89 -10.82
N SER A 65 6.29 -4.03 -10.24
CA SER A 65 4.91 -4.56 -10.33
C SER A 65 3.89 -3.61 -9.72
N LEU A 66 4.23 -2.96 -8.60
CA LEU A 66 3.39 -1.93 -7.99
C LEU A 66 3.25 -0.72 -8.91
N SER A 67 4.36 -0.19 -9.43
CA SER A 67 4.33 0.97 -10.34
C SER A 67 3.51 0.70 -11.60
N ILE A 68 3.63 -0.48 -12.22
CA ILE A 68 2.82 -0.84 -13.40
C ILE A 68 1.33 -0.86 -13.04
N THR A 69 0.97 -1.45 -11.90
CA THR A 69 -0.44 -1.50 -11.44
C THR A 69 -0.99 -0.10 -11.23
N TYR A 70 -0.21 0.76 -10.58
CA TYR A 70 -0.56 2.16 -10.34
C TYR A 70 -0.75 2.94 -11.65
N GLU A 71 0.27 2.93 -12.53
CA GLU A 71 0.25 3.68 -13.79
C GLU A 71 -0.89 3.21 -14.70
N THR A 72 -1.12 1.90 -14.80
CA THR A 72 -2.24 1.36 -15.59
C THR A 72 -3.60 1.74 -15.01
N THR A 73 -3.75 1.73 -13.68
CA THR A 73 -5.01 2.13 -13.03
C THR A 73 -5.29 3.61 -13.23
N HIS A 74 -4.27 4.46 -13.06
CA HIS A 74 -4.38 5.90 -13.20
C HIS A 74 -4.60 6.34 -14.65
N MET A 75 -3.78 5.87 -15.60
CA MET A 75 -3.86 6.29 -17.00
C MET A 75 -5.16 5.86 -17.68
N ASN A 76 -5.78 4.78 -17.21
CA ASN A 76 -7.09 4.34 -17.70
C ASN A 76 -8.26 4.96 -16.93
N ALA A 77 -7.99 5.88 -15.99
CA ALA A 77 -8.98 6.54 -15.13
C ALA A 77 -9.95 5.53 -14.48
N LEU A 78 -9.44 4.36 -14.06
CA LEU A 78 -10.27 3.31 -13.50
C LEU A 78 -10.87 3.77 -12.17
N GLN A 79 -12.19 3.79 -12.10
CA GLN A 79 -12.89 4.23 -10.91
C GLN A 79 -12.72 3.24 -9.76
N SER A 80 -12.26 3.74 -8.61
CA SER A 80 -12.18 2.99 -7.37
C SER A 80 -13.59 2.66 -6.88
N GLY A 81 -13.84 1.40 -6.49
CA GLY A 81 -15.08 1.00 -5.84
C GLY A 81 -15.34 1.73 -4.51
N LEU A 82 -14.28 2.27 -3.88
CA LEU A 82 -14.36 3.12 -2.69
C LEU A 82 -14.68 4.58 -3.00
N LYS A 83 -14.76 4.95 -4.29
CA LYS A 83 -15.00 6.31 -4.76
C LYS A 83 -13.97 7.32 -4.27
N THR A 84 -12.73 6.85 -4.04
CA THR A 84 -11.62 7.66 -3.50
C THR A 84 -10.91 8.50 -4.56
N ASN A 85 -11.02 8.14 -5.84
CA ASN A 85 -10.53 8.92 -6.97
C ASN A 85 -11.66 9.63 -7.73
N PHE A 86 -12.72 8.91 -8.09
CA PHE A 86 -13.84 9.42 -8.86
C PHE A 86 -15.17 8.91 -8.27
N TYR A 87 -16.21 9.73 -8.33
CA TYR A 87 -17.55 9.36 -7.88
C TYR A 87 -18.62 9.86 -8.84
N PRO A 88 -19.73 9.11 -9.01
CA PRO A 88 -20.84 9.55 -9.81
C PRO A 88 -21.62 10.64 -9.07
N GLN A 89 -22.03 11.66 -9.80
CA GLN A 89 -22.88 12.74 -9.33
C GLN A 89 -24.04 12.91 -10.31
N ILE A 90 -25.26 12.99 -9.77
CA ILE A 90 -26.44 13.30 -10.55
C ILE A 90 -26.64 14.81 -10.54
N ASN A 91 -26.73 15.40 -11.72
CA ASN A 91 -26.96 16.83 -11.92
C ASN A 91 -28.34 17.08 -12.54
N GLY A 92 -28.90 18.25 -12.24
CA GLY A 92 -30.18 18.70 -12.78
C GLY A 92 -31.39 18.26 -11.97
N ALA A 93 -32.57 18.49 -12.53
CA ALA A 93 -33.86 18.08 -11.99
C ALA A 93 -34.64 17.36 -13.08
N TYR A 94 -35.50 16.41 -12.68
CA TYR A 94 -36.36 15.70 -13.63
C TYR A 94 -37.15 16.69 -14.51
N PRO A 95 -37.23 16.48 -15.83
CA PRO A 95 -36.78 15.31 -16.60
C PRO A 95 -35.32 15.36 -17.09
N SER A 96 -34.60 16.45 -16.86
CA SER A 96 -33.25 16.70 -17.39
C SER A 96 -32.14 16.24 -16.44
N LEU A 97 -32.22 14.98 -15.97
CA LEU A 97 -31.19 14.39 -15.13
C LEU A 97 -29.99 13.94 -15.98
N SER A 98 -28.78 14.24 -15.54
CA SER A 98 -27.55 13.70 -16.11
C SER A 98 -26.66 13.10 -15.03
N GLU A 99 -26.04 11.97 -15.32
CA GLU A 99 -25.01 11.38 -14.48
C GLU A 99 -23.64 11.80 -15.03
N VAL A 100 -22.82 12.38 -14.16
CA VAL A 100 -21.44 12.76 -14.48
C VAL A 100 -20.48 12.15 -13.47
N THR A 101 -19.31 11.78 -13.94
CA THR A 101 -18.22 11.34 -13.06
C THR A 101 -17.41 12.55 -12.63
N VAL A 102 -17.29 12.75 -11.32
CA VAL A 102 -16.56 13.87 -10.73
C VAL A 102 -15.32 13.36 -10.02
N SER A 103 -14.21 14.08 -10.19
CA SER A 103 -12.97 13.80 -9.46
C SER A 103 -13.10 14.15 -8.00
N HIS A 104 -12.61 13.25 -7.14
CA HIS A 104 -12.44 13.55 -5.73
C HIS A 104 -11.31 14.56 -5.53
N THR A 105 -11.46 15.39 -4.50
CA THR A 105 -10.52 16.46 -4.16
C THR A 105 -10.23 16.40 -2.67
N TYR A 106 -8.95 16.26 -2.33
CA TYR A 106 -8.48 16.14 -0.95
C TYR A 106 -8.04 17.50 -0.39
N ALA A 107 -8.46 17.78 0.84
CA ALA A 107 -8.01 18.93 1.64
C ALA A 107 -6.61 18.65 2.25
N PRO A 108 -5.82 19.69 2.61
CA PRO A 108 -6.17 21.12 2.60
C PRO A 108 -5.93 21.85 1.26
N ASN A 109 -5.11 21.29 0.36
CA ASN A 109 -4.60 22.01 -0.82
C ASN A 109 -5.52 21.94 -2.05
N ALA A 110 -6.77 21.48 -1.89
CA ALA A 110 -7.67 21.16 -2.99
C ALA A 110 -7.02 20.26 -4.07
N CYS A 111 -6.30 19.24 -3.61
CA CYS A 111 -5.59 18.31 -4.48
C CYS A 111 -6.60 17.40 -5.20
N SER A 112 -6.72 17.53 -6.52
CA SER A 112 -7.70 16.80 -7.34
C SER A 112 -7.11 15.56 -7.99
N CYS A 113 -7.80 14.41 -7.86
CA CYS A 113 -7.38 13.13 -8.43
C CYS A 113 -7.31 13.08 -9.96
N ASN A 114 -7.96 14.01 -10.64
CA ASN A 114 -7.87 14.16 -12.09
C ASN A 114 -6.55 14.80 -12.53
N VAL A 115 -5.92 15.58 -11.66
CA VAL A 115 -4.70 16.34 -11.98
C VAL A 115 -3.49 15.69 -11.31
N ASN A 116 -3.64 15.29 -10.06
CA ASN A 116 -2.57 14.67 -9.29
C ASN A 116 -3.06 13.33 -8.70
N PRO A 117 -2.56 12.18 -9.19
CA PRO A 117 -2.92 10.88 -8.65
C PRO A 117 -2.36 10.61 -7.24
N THR A 118 -1.37 11.39 -6.79
CA THR A 118 -0.71 11.21 -5.47
C THR A 118 -1.40 11.94 -4.33
N CYS A 119 -2.57 12.55 -4.57
CA CYS A 119 -3.31 13.24 -3.52
C CYS A 119 -3.69 12.27 -2.39
N THR A 120 -3.34 12.66 -1.17
CA THR A 120 -3.67 11.92 0.04
C THR A 120 -4.24 12.84 1.13
N ALA A 121 -4.94 12.24 2.07
CA ALA A 121 -5.40 12.85 3.31
C ALA A 121 -5.33 11.81 4.45
N PRO A 122 -5.28 12.25 5.72
CA PRO A 122 -5.33 11.34 6.84
C PRO A 122 -6.58 10.46 6.81
N ASN A 123 -6.42 9.15 7.03
CA ASN A 123 -7.55 8.26 7.17
C ASN A 123 -8.19 8.49 8.55
N ALA A 124 -9.49 8.77 8.61
CA ALA A 124 -10.15 9.14 9.86
C ALA A 124 -11.60 8.69 9.92
N PHE A 125 -12.08 8.44 11.14
CA PHE A 125 -13.48 8.22 11.45
C PHE A 125 -14.13 9.56 11.80
N PRO A 126 -15.12 10.04 11.02
CA PRO A 126 -15.85 11.25 11.36
C PRO A 126 -16.76 11.04 12.57
N VAL A 127 -17.14 12.13 13.22
CA VAL A 127 -18.20 12.12 14.25
C VAL A 127 -19.52 11.73 13.57
N PRO A 128 -20.34 10.85 14.17
CA PRO A 128 -21.68 10.56 13.65
C PRO A 128 -22.47 11.85 13.44
N ASN A 129 -23.09 12.01 12.27
CA ASN A 129 -23.85 13.21 11.86
C ASN A 129 -23.01 14.49 11.63
N ASN A 130 -21.68 14.42 11.68
CA ASN A 130 -20.81 15.55 11.31
C ASN A 130 -19.52 15.06 10.63
N SER A 131 -19.54 15.02 9.29
CA SER A 131 -18.40 14.62 8.46
C SER A 131 -17.21 15.59 8.50
N ARG A 132 -17.38 16.81 9.03
CA ARG A 132 -16.32 17.81 9.13
C ARG A 132 -15.47 17.67 10.38
N THR A 133 -16.00 17.00 11.41
CA THR A 133 -15.29 16.79 12.68
C THR A 133 -14.79 15.36 12.74
N LEU A 134 -13.49 15.20 12.98
CA LEU A 134 -12.86 13.89 13.08
C LEU A 134 -12.94 13.40 14.52
N ARG A 135 -13.50 12.21 14.72
CA ARG A 135 -13.56 11.55 16.04
C ARG A 135 -12.25 10.83 16.35
N PHE A 136 -11.63 10.26 15.33
CA PHE A 136 -10.33 9.61 15.42
C PHE A 136 -9.64 9.63 14.06
N THR A 137 -8.38 10.02 14.05
CA THR A 137 -7.51 9.90 12.88
C THR A 137 -6.62 8.69 13.07
N PHE A 138 -6.63 7.77 12.10
CA PHE A 138 -5.82 6.57 12.10
C PHE A 138 -4.34 6.95 11.94
N PRO A 139 -3.52 6.86 13.00
CA PRO A 139 -2.16 7.36 12.96
C PRO A 139 -1.32 6.63 11.91
N GLY A 140 -0.73 7.40 11.01
CA GLY A 140 0.16 6.86 10.00
C GLY A 140 -0.52 6.17 8.82
N LEU A 141 -1.85 6.16 8.75
CA LEU A 141 -2.59 5.63 7.61
C LEU A 141 -3.21 6.78 6.83
N LEU A 142 -2.94 6.81 5.53
CA LEU A 142 -3.48 7.79 4.60
C LEU A 142 -4.59 7.16 3.76
N THR A 143 -5.47 7.98 3.21
CA THR A 143 -6.37 7.64 2.11
C THR A 143 -6.06 8.58 0.97
N GLY A 144 -6.19 8.14 -0.27
CA GLY A 144 -5.84 8.96 -1.42
C GLY A 144 -6.61 8.53 -2.66
N CYS A 145 -6.31 9.15 -3.79
CA CYS A 145 -6.97 8.85 -5.06
C CYS A 145 -6.94 7.35 -5.33
N TYR A 146 -5.75 6.78 -5.29
CA TYR A 146 -5.51 5.35 -5.44
C TYR A 146 -4.97 4.74 -4.14
N LEU A 147 -5.35 3.50 -3.89
CA LEU A 147 -5.11 2.82 -2.62
C LEU A 147 -3.65 2.39 -2.47
N ASP A 148 -3.03 1.98 -3.56
CA ASP A 148 -1.59 1.72 -3.68
C ASP A 148 -0.75 2.92 -3.26
N GLU A 149 -0.99 4.06 -3.88
CA GLU A 149 -0.21 5.28 -3.64
C GLU A 149 -0.40 5.80 -2.22
N ALA A 150 -1.65 5.81 -1.73
CA ALA A 150 -1.93 6.17 -0.35
C ALA A 150 -1.25 5.21 0.66
N THR A 151 -1.18 3.91 0.34
CA THR A 151 -0.51 2.92 1.19
C THR A 151 1.00 3.13 1.20
N LEU A 152 1.63 3.46 0.06
CA LEU A 152 3.07 3.75 -0.01
C LEU A 152 3.47 5.00 0.76
N GLN A 153 2.63 6.04 0.74
CA GLN A 153 2.84 7.25 1.52
C GLN A 153 2.54 7.07 3.02
N SER A 154 1.86 5.98 3.40
CA SER A 154 1.53 5.68 4.79
C SER A 154 2.75 5.13 5.53
N ASN A 155 2.93 5.52 6.79
CA ASN A 155 3.99 4.98 7.65
C ASN A 155 3.48 3.87 8.60
N LEU A 156 2.16 3.59 8.57
CA LEU A 156 1.50 2.49 9.28
C LEU A 156 1.75 2.48 10.80
N GLN A 157 2.04 3.63 11.41
CA GLN A 157 2.39 3.75 12.83
C GLN A 157 1.43 3.00 13.78
N CYS A 158 0.11 3.05 13.52
CA CYS A 158 -0.88 2.38 14.34
C CYS A 158 -0.73 0.85 14.40
N TYR A 159 -0.21 0.23 13.34
CA TYR A 159 -0.08 -1.23 13.24
C TYR A 159 0.94 -1.80 14.23
N TYR A 160 1.85 -0.97 14.75
CA TYR A 160 2.86 -1.35 15.73
C TYR A 160 2.45 -1.03 17.18
N ARG A 161 1.20 -0.61 17.42
CA ARG A 161 0.70 -0.22 18.76
C ARG A 161 -0.65 -0.87 19.05
N GLN A 162 -0.68 -1.81 19.99
CA GLN A 162 -1.91 -2.52 20.34
C GLN A 162 -3.04 -1.58 20.76
N THR A 163 -2.74 -0.58 21.59
CA THR A 163 -3.72 0.44 22.03
C THR A 163 -4.36 1.19 20.87
N CYS A 164 -3.63 1.39 19.77
CA CYS A 164 -4.17 2.03 18.57
C CYS A 164 -5.13 1.09 17.83
N LEU A 165 -4.76 -0.18 17.67
CA LEU A 165 -5.62 -1.20 17.08
C LEU A 165 -6.90 -1.43 17.91
N ASP A 166 -6.79 -1.44 19.24
CA ASP A 166 -7.94 -1.55 20.15
C ASP A 166 -8.90 -0.37 19.98
N THR A 167 -8.35 0.84 19.80
CA THR A 167 -9.12 2.04 19.52
C THR A 167 -9.84 1.94 18.17
N VAL A 168 -9.14 1.51 17.11
CA VAL A 168 -9.74 1.28 15.79
C VAL A 168 -10.85 0.22 15.87
N HIS A 169 -10.63 -0.87 16.60
CA HIS A 169 -11.62 -1.92 16.81
C HIS A 169 -12.90 -1.38 17.48
N SER A 170 -12.75 -0.46 18.45
CA SER A 170 -13.90 0.20 19.08
C SER A 170 -14.75 1.05 18.11
N PHE A 171 -14.16 1.57 17.03
CA PHE A 171 -14.88 2.35 16.02
C PHE A 171 -15.57 1.50 14.97
N ILE A 172 -15.06 0.29 14.70
CA ILE A 172 -15.56 -0.55 13.61
C ILE A 172 -16.83 -1.32 14.00
N GLN A 173 -17.20 -1.39 15.29
CA GLN A 173 -18.44 -1.95 15.91
C GLN A 173 -19.56 -2.36 14.93
N SER A 174 -19.29 -3.40 14.15
CA SER A 174 -20.17 -4.04 13.17
C SER A 174 -19.73 -5.50 13.11
N THR A 175 -20.61 -6.35 12.60
CA THR A 175 -20.67 -7.83 12.65
C THR A 175 -19.40 -8.65 12.37
N LEU A 176 -18.25 -8.02 12.10
CA LEU A 176 -16.96 -8.64 11.89
C LEU A 176 -16.03 -8.32 13.06
N SER A 177 -16.07 -9.14 14.11
CA SER A 177 -15.01 -9.16 15.12
C SER A 177 -13.71 -9.56 14.44
N PHE A 178 -12.73 -8.66 14.36
CA PHE A 178 -11.39 -9.01 13.90
C PHE A 178 -10.43 -8.86 15.07
N ASN A 179 -9.71 -9.93 15.37
CA ASN A 179 -8.73 -9.94 16.45
C ASN A 179 -7.38 -9.50 15.85
N ALA A 180 -7.10 -8.20 15.92
CA ALA A 180 -5.84 -7.64 15.42
C ALA A 180 -4.80 -7.59 16.53
N THR A 181 -3.64 -8.19 16.28
CA THR A 181 -2.46 -8.08 17.14
C THR A 181 -1.48 -7.10 16.50
N ALA A 182 -0.85 -6.26 17.32
CA ALA A 182 0.18 -5.36 16.85
C ALA A 182 1.36 -6.12 16.23
N LEU A 183 1.92 -5.54 15.17
CA LEU A 183 3.12 -6.07 14.51
C LEU A 183 4.34 -5.86 15.41
N ASN A 184 5.28 -6.80 15.30
CA ASN A 184 6.61 -6.67 15.90
C ASN A 184 7.38 -5.55 15.21
N GLN A 185 8.25 -4.86 15.94
CA GLN A 185 9.15 -3.88 15.32
C GLN A 185 10.09 -4.58 14.33
N PRO A 186 10.38 -3.96 13.18
CA PRO A 186 11.29 -4.52 12.20
C PRO A 186 12.68 -4.72 12.82
N LEU A 187 13.27 -5.88 12.57
CA LEU A 187 14.66 -6.16 12.92
C LEU A 187 15.58 -5.43 11.93
N ASN A 188 16.71 -4.90 12.42
CA ASN A 188 17.70 -4.30 11.54
C ASN A 188 18.32 -5.38 10.64
N SER A 189 18.25 -5.19 9.33
CA SER A 189 18.94 -6.03 8.36
C SER A 189 20.44 -5.72 8.37
N GLN A 190 21.27 -6.77 8.29
CA GLN A 190 22.72 -6.62 8.08
C GLN A 190 23.09 -6.30 6.63
N TYR A 191 22.10 -6.35 5.73
CA TYR A 191 22.25 -6.10 4.29
C TYR A 191 21.68 -4.73 3.88
N ASN A 192 21.53 -3.81 4.84
CA ASN A 192 21.17 -2.40 4.62
C ASN A 192 22.41 -1.53 4.45
#